data_AF-A0A359KLS0-F1
#
_entry.id   AF-A0A359KLS0-F1
#
_cell.length_a   1.000
_cell.length_b   1.000
_cell.length_c   1.000
_cell.angle_alpha   90.00
_cell.angle_beta   90.00
_cell.angle_gamma   90.00
#
_symmetry.space_group_name_H-M   'P 1'
#
loop_
_entity.id
_entity.type
_entity.pdbx_description
1 polymer ?
#
loop_
_entity_poly.entity_id
_entity_poly.type
_entity_poly.pdbx_seq_one_letter_code
_entity_poly.pdbx_strand_id
1 'polypeptide(L)'
;MYARVISVTIQPGHEDDLLDTTTSMVLPVAREQAGFVDAVGLFDPSTGRMMFITLWADAHCLESSEASGHVSSQLARVAPYLKGPAVRETFEVVIPPAGQVPQPS
;
A
#
# COMPACT_ATOMS: atom_id res chain seq x y z
N MET A 1 -3.29 8.89 12.94
CA MET A 1 -2.64 8.06 11.90
C MET A 1 -3.69 7.15 11.30
N TYR A 2 -3.64 6.98 9.98
CA TYR A 2 -4.58 6.15 9.22
C TYR A 2 -3.82 5.14 8.38
N ALA A 3 -4.44 4.00 8.12
CA ALA A 3 -3.89 2.96 7.28
C ALA A 3 -4.78 2.74 6.07
N ARG A 4 -4.16 2.50 4.92
CA ARG A 4 -4.81 1.90 3.76
C ARG A 4 -4.30 0.47 3.62
N VAL A 5 -5.22 -0.47 3.46
CA VAL A 5 -4.90 -1.85 3.11
C VAL A 5 -5.44 -2.13 1.72
N ILE A 6 -4.56 -2.61 0.85
CA ILE A 6 -4.94 -3.12 -0.47
C ILE A 6 -4.62 -4.61 -0.49
N SER A 7 -5.66 -5.43 -0.57
CA SER A 7 -5.53 -6.88 -0.76
C SER A 7 -5.67 -7.24 -2.23
N VAL A 8 -4.75 -8.05 -2.74
CA VAL A 8 -4.78 -8.62 -4.08
C VAL A 8 -4.53 -10.12 -4.03
N THR A 9 -4.98 -10.84 -5.04
CA THR A 9 -4.55 -12.22 -5.29
C THR A 9 -3.70 -12.21 -6.54
N ILE A 10 -2.51 -12.80 -6.49
CA ILE A 10 -1.57 -12.83 -7.61
C ILE A 10 -1.91 -14.03 -8.51
N GLN A 11 -1.71 -13.87 -9.82
CA GLN A 11 -1.68 -15.00 -10.75
C GLN A 11 -0.45 -15.86 -10.49
N PRO A 12 -0.54 -17.19 -10.54
CA PRO A 12 0.61 -18.07 -10.34
C PRO A 12 1.76 -17.74 -11.30
N GLY A 13 2.97 -17.56 -10.78
CA GLY A 13 4.17 -17.28 -11.57
C GLY A 13 4.43 -15.79 -11.86
N HIS A 14 3.62 -14.89 -11.31
CA HIS A 14 3.79 -13.43 -11.43
C HIS A 14 4.12 -12.74 -10.09
N GLU A 15 4.53 -13.51 -9.08
CA GLU A 15 4.85 -13.00 -7.75
C GLU A 15 6.02 -12.00 -7.79
N ASP A 16 7.09 -12.38 -8.50
CA ASP A 16 8.29 -11.54 -8.65
C ASP A 16 7.96 -10.29 -9.49
N ASP A 17 7.20 -10.42 -10.58
CA ASP A 17 6.78 -9.30 -11.42
C ASP A 17 5.99 -8.25 -10.62
N LEU A 18 5.08 -8.70 -9.75
CA LEU A 18 4.28 -7.83 -8.90
C LEU A 18 5.17 -7.12 -7.87
N LEU A 19 6.08 -7.86 -7.23
CA LEU A 19 6.97 -7.31 -6.21
C LEU A 19 7.94 -6.28 -6.81
N ASP A 20 8.51 -6.57 -7.98
CA ASP A 20 9.40 -5.68 -8.71
C ASP A 20 8.68 -4.43 -9.16
N THR A 21 7.50 -4.56 -9.77
CA THR A 21 6.67 -3.41 -10.18
C THR A 21 6.30 -2.54 -8.97
N THR A 22 5.94 -3.18 -7.86
CA THR A 22 5.57 -2.44 -6.65
C THR A 22 6.76 -1.67 -6.09
N THR A 23 7.91 -2.34 -5.94
CA THR A 23 9.10 -1.76 -5.31
C THR A 23 9.73 -0.67 -6.17
N SER A 24 9.76 -0.86 -7.50
CA SER A 24 10.43 0.05 -8.44
C SER A 24 9.54 1.21 -8.92
N MET A 25 8.22 1.00 -9.03
CA MET A 25 7.33 2.00 -9.65
C MET A 25 6.28 2.56 -8.69
N VAL A 26 5.72 1.74 -7.80
CA VAL A 26 4.58 2.15 -6.97
C VAL A 26 5.05 2.81 -5.67
N LEU A 27 5.95 2.15 -4.94
CA LEU A 27 6.42 2.59 -3.63
C LEU A 27 7.14 3.95 -3.67
N PRO A 28 8.00 4.27 -4.66
CA PRO A 28 8.64 5.58 -4.74
C PRO A 28 7.62 6.71 -4.84
N VAL A 29 6.59 6.55 -5.68
CA VAL A 29 5.60 7.61 -5.88
C VAL A 29 4.67 7.75 -4.67
N ALA A 30 4.36 6.65 -3.97
CA ALA A 30 3.64 6.72 -2.70
C ALA A 30 4.43 7.51 -1.63
N ARG A 31 5.75 7.33 -1.57
CA ARG A 31 6.64 8.05 -0.63
C ARG A 31 6.69 9.56 -0.87
N GLU A 32 6.44 10.01 -2.09
CA GLU A 32 6.40 11.44 -2.43
C GLU A 32 5.09 12.12 -2.01
N GLN A 33 4.06 11.35 -1.61
CA GLN A 33 2.77 11.90 -1.23
C GLN A 33 2.83 12.55 0.16
N ALA A 34 2.17 13.71 0.29
CA ALA A 34 2.08 14.42 1.54
C ALA A 34 1.45 13.55 2.64
N GLY A 35 2.12 13.46 3.78
CA GLY A 35 1.66 12.69 4.93
C GLY A 35 1.84 11.18 4.81
N PHE A 36 2.53 10.66 3.79
CA PHE A 36 2.98 9.27 3.77
C PHE A 36 3.97 9.04 4.92
N VAL A 37 3.76 7.97 5.69
CA VAL A 37 4.54 7.63 6.87
C VAL A 37 5.39 6.39 6.62
N ASP A 38 4.77 5.30 6.16
CA ASP A 38 5.45 4.03 5.91
C ASP A 38 4.61 3.09 5.02
N ALA A 39 5.22 2.01 4.55
CA ALA A 39 4.54 0.93 3.86
C ALA A 39 5.03 -0.46 4.28
N VAL A 40 4.12 -1.41 4.40
CA VAL A 40 4.39 -2.81 4.72
C VAL A 40 3.71 -3.70 3.67
N GLY A 41 4.48 -4.62 3.08
CA GLY A 41 3.96 -5.68 2.22
C GLY A 41 3.89 -7.00 2.98
N LEU A 42 2.78 -7.72 2.86
CA LEU A 42 2.57 -9.05 3.43
C LEU A 42 2.19 -10.01 2.30
N PHE A 43 2.84 -11.15 2.20
CA PHE A 43 2.55 -12.16 1.19
C PHE A 43 2.23 -13.51 1.86
N ASP A 44 1.13 -14.12 1.45
CA ASP A 44 0.75 -15.48 1.82
C ASP A 44 1.01 -16.41 0.62
N PRO A 45 2.12 -17.20 0.65
CA PRO A 45 2.47 -18.08 -0.45
C PRO A 45 1.50 -19.25 -0.63
N SER A 46 0.69 -19.58 0.38
CA SER A 46 -0.26 -20.71 0.29
C SER A 46 -1.50 -20.36 -0.53
N THR A 47 -1.88 -19.08 -0.56
CA THR A 47 -3.06 -18.59 -1.27
C THR A 47 -2.73 -17.68 -2.45
N GLY A 48 -1.47 -17.22 -2.56
CA GLY A 48 -1.06 -16.20 -3.50
C GLY A 48 -1.63 -14.82 -3.16
N ARG A 49 -2.10 -14.61 -1.92
CA ARG A 49 -2.65 -13.33 -1.47
C ARG A 49 -1.51 -12.40 -1.06
N MET A 50 -1.57 -11.16 -1.53
CA MET A 50 -0.69 -10.08 -1.07
C MET A 50 -1.51 -8.94 -0.48
N MET A 51 -1.00 -8.34 0.59
CA MET A 51 -1.56 -7.16 1.23
C MET A 51 -0.51 -6.07 1.26
N PHE A 52 -0.88 -4.90 0.75
CA PHE A 52 -0.09 -3.68 0.84
C PHE A 52 -0.74 -2.76 1.86
N ILE A 53 0.01 -2.43 2.90
CA ILE A 53 -0.42 -1.53 3.96
C ILE A 53 0.38 -0.25 3.80
N THR A 54 -0.28 0.90 3.68
CA THR A 54 0.39 2.21 3.76
C THR A 54 -0.15 3.00 4.94
N LEU A 55 0.76 3.67 5.65
CA LEU A 55 0.47 4.46 6.84
C LEU A 55 0.53 5.96 6.51
N TRP A 56 -0.38 6.71 7.10
CA TRP A 56 -0.59 8.13 6.82
C TRP A 56 -0.71 8.93 8.11
N ALA A 57 -0.15 10.15 8.12
CA ALA A 57 -0.14 11.01 9.30
C ALA A 57 -1.58 11.30 9.81
N ASP A 58 -2.47 11.66 8.89
CA ASP A 58 -3.87 12.00 9.15
C ASP A 58 -4.81 11.55 8.03
N ALA A 59 -6.13 11.67 8.28
CA ALA A 59 -7.18 11.26 7.34
C ALA A 59 -7.17 12.09 6.05
N HIS A 60 -6.91 13.40 6.15
CA HIS A 60 -6.95 14.30 5.01
C HIS A 60 -5.82 13.98 4.01
N CYS A 61 -4.61 13.68 4.50
CA CYS A 61 -3.51 13.19 3.66
C CYS A 61 -3.87 11.88 2.95
N LEU A 62 -4.47 10.92 3.66
CA LEU A 62 -4.94 9.67 3.06
C LEU A 62 -6.01 9.93 1.98
N GLU A 63 -7.05 10.71 2.29
CA GLU A 63 -8.14 11.03 1.37
C GLU A 63 -7.65 11.79 0.13
N SER A 64 -6.74 12.74 0.30
CA SER A 64 -6.12 13.46 -0.81
C SER A 64 -5.33 12.50 -1.73
N SER A 65 -4.62 11.53 -1.14
CA SER A 65 -3.93 10.49 -1.90
C SER A 65 -4.89 9.65 -2.76
N GLU A 66 -6.10 9.37 -2.27
CA GLU A 66 -7.16 8.65 -2.98
C GLU A 66 -7.79 9.50 -4.10
N ALA A 67 -8.18 10.73 -3.76
CA ALA A 67 -8.88 11.64 -4.66
C ALA A 67 -8.03 12.07 -5.85
N SER A 68 -6.71 12.10 -5.71
CA SER A 68 -5.78 12.40 -6.80
C SER A 68 -5.76 11.37 -7.94
N GLY A 69 -6.44 10.23 -7.77
CA GLY A 69 -6.41 9.11 -8.72
C GLY A 69 -5.10 8.33 -8.70
N HIS A 70 -4.14 8.74 -7.87
CA HIS A 70 -2.81 8.14 -7.75
C HIS A 70 -2.90 6.64 -7.49
N VAL A 71 -3.71 6.24 -6.50
CA VAL A 71 -3.89 4.83 -6.10
C VAL A 71 -4.44 3.99 -7.25
N SER A 72 -5.44 4.51 -7.96
CA SER A 72 -6.03 3.85 -9.12
C SER A 72 -5.00 3.67 -10.25
N SER A 73 -4.17 4.69 -10.51
CA SER A 73 -3.10 4.61 -11.50
C SER A 73 -2.02 3.59 -11.12
N GLN A 74 -1.66 3.50 -9.84
CA GLN A 74 -0.70 2.48 -9.39
C GLN A 74 -1.29 1.06 -9.46
N LEU A 75 -2.57 0.89 -9.08
CA LEU A 75 -3.26 -0.39 -9.21
C LEU A 75 -3.36 -0.87 -10.66
N ALA A 76 -3.55 0.06 -11.61
CA ALA A 76 -3.58 -0.28 -13.03
C ALA A 76 -2.23 -0.86 -13.53
N ARG A 77 -1.10 -0.48 -12.92
CA ARG A 77 0.23 -1.03 -13.29
C ARG A 77 0.39 -2.49 -12.90
N VAL A 78 -0.21 -2.88 -11.78
CA VAL A 78 -0.10 -4.24 -11.24
C VAL A 78 -1.27 -5.14 -11.62
N ALA A 79 -2.37 -4.57 -12.10
CA ALA A 79 -3.58 -5.30 -12.52
C ALA A 79 -3.33 -6.49 -13.47
N PRO A 80 -2.39 -6.44 -14.45
CA PRO A 80 -2.11 -7.59 -15.31
C PRO A 80 -1.65 -8.85 -14.56
N TYR A 81 -1.06 -8.70 -13.37
CA TYR A 81 -0.54 -9.79 -12.54
C TYR A 81 -1.58 -10.35 -11.57
N LEU A 82 -2.79 -9.77 -11.53
CA LEU A 82 -3.79 -10.10 -10.50
C LEU A 82 -4.83 -11.10 -10.97
N LYS A 83 -5.28 -11.93 -10.04
CA LYS A 83 -6.46 -12.78 -10.17
C LYS A 83 -7.65 -12.07 -9.53
N GLY A 84 -8.42 -11.37 -10.37
CA GLY A 84 -9.61 -10.63 -9.93
C GLY A 84 -9.30 -9.22 -9.40
N PRO A 85 -10.31 -8.52 -8.87
CA PRO A 85 -10.16 -7.14 -8.43
C PRO A 85 -9.36 -7.03 -7.13
N ALA A 86 -8.65 -5.92 -6.97
CA ALA A 86 -8.08 -5.52 -5.70
C ALA A 86 -9.18 -5.07 -4.74
N VAL A 87 -9.07 -5.44 -3.46
CA VAL A 87 -9.92 -4.94 -2.38
C VAL A 87 -9.15 -3.86 -1.65
N ARG A 88 -9.77 -2.68 -1.48
CA ARG A 88 -9.19 -1.53 -0.78
C ARG A 88 -10.02 -1.17 0.43
N GLU A 89 -9.34 -1.03 1.55
CA GLU A 89 -9.94 -0.71 2.86
C GLU A 89 -9.09 0.34 3.57
N THR A 90 -9.72 1.11 4.45
CA THR A 90 -9.09 2.20 5.21
C THR A 90 -9.43 2.06 6.68
N PHE A 91 -8.46 2.30 7.54
CA PHE A 91 -8.58 2.08 8.98
C PHE A 91 -7.94 3.22 9.76
N GLU A 92 -8.47 3.47 10.96
CA GLU A 92 -7.75 4.25 11.97
C GLU A 92 -6.69 3.36 12.62
N VAL A 93 -5.48 3.90 12.80
CA VAL A 93 -4.39 3.17 13.44
C VAL A 93 -4.46 3.41 14.95
N VAL A 94 -4.89 2.37 15.69
CA VAL A 94 -5.03 2.40 17.15
C VAL A 94 -3.73 2.09 17.90
N ILE A 95 -2.81 1.36 17.27
CA ILE A 95 -1.47 1.07 17.79
C ILE A 95 -0.45 1.44 16.70
N PRO A 96 0.37 2.48 16.89
CA PRO A 96 1.34 2.89 15.89
C PRO A 96 2.54 1.93 15.86
N PRO A 97 3.29 1.89 14.74
CA PRO A 97 4.54 1.15 14.67
C PRO A 97 5.52 1.63 15.74
N ALA A 98 6.29 0.71 16.33
CA ALA A 98 7.27 1.02 17.38
C ALA A 98 8.42 1.96 16.94
N GLY A 99 8.52 2.28 15.65
CA GLY A 99 9.61 3.04 15.04
C GLY A 99 9.40 4.54 14.83
N GLN A 100 8.31 5.15 15.31
CA GLN A 100 8.05 6.59 15.17
C GLN A 100 7.63 7.23 16.50
N VAL A 101 8.57 7.28 17.45
CA VAL A 101 8.54 8.26 18.54
C VAL A 101 9.51 9.36 18.16
N PRO A 102 9.06 10.63 17.95
CA PRO A 102 9.97 11.75 17.84
C PRO A 102 10.79 11.81 19.13
N GLN A 103 12.12 11.83 19.02
CA GLN A 103 12.97 12.15 20.18
C GLN A 103 12.53 13.52 20.73
N PRO A 104 12.19 13.65 22.03
CA PRO A 104 11.96 14.95 22.62
C PRO A 104 13.24 15.78 22.55
N SER A 105 13.08 17.06 22.21
CA SER A 105 14.15 18.05 22.04
C SER A 105 15.02 18.21 23.29
#